data_AF-T2JTU4-F1
#
_entry.id   AF-T2JTU4-F1
#
_cell.length_a   1.000
_cell.length_b   1.000
_cell.length_c   1.000
_cell.angle_alpha   90.00
_cell.angle_beta   90.00
_cell.angle_gamma   90.00
#
_symmetry.space_group_name_H-M   'P 1'
#
loop_
_entity.id
_entity.type
_entity.pdbx_description
1 polymer ?
#
loop_
_entity_poly.entity_id
_entity_poly.type
_entity_poly.pdbx_seq_one_letter_code
_entity_poly.pdbx_strand_id
1 'polypeptide(L)'
;MHHIIFDAWSIGIFFRELAEFYAAYSQGKDINLPSFSIQYADYAAWQRKWLSGEAEQNQVNYWKKKLKGLPLLLEIPTDYPRPPVQTFQGTHQSFSLNQELSKNLNNFLKERVLLCLCYS
;
A
#
# COMPACT_ATOMS: atom_id res chain seq x y z
N MET A 1 15.15 4.82 3.99
CA MET A 1 14.65 3.56 3.40
C MET A 1 14.04 3.88 2.04
N HIS A 2 14.21 3.02 1.04
CA HIS A 2 13.65 3.24 -0.30
C HIS A 2 12.34 2.45 -0.44
N HIS A 3 11.29 3.04 -1.03
CA HIS A 3 9.97 2.39 -1.21
C HIS A 3 10.00 1.09 -2.03
N ILE A 4 11.12 0.78 -2.68
CA ILE A 4 11.30 -0.49 -3.43
C ILE A 4 11.37 -1.71 -2.51
N ILE A 5 11.72 -1.53 -1.23
CA ILE A 5 11.87 -2.62 -0.25
C ILE A 5 10.89 -2.51 0.93
N PHE A 6 10.00 -1.52 0.96
CA PHE A 6 9.02 -1.35 2.04
C PHE A 6 7.67 -0.79 1.56
N ASP A 7 6.61 -1.23 2.21
CA ASP A 7 5.25 -0.70 2.09
C ASP A 7 4.72 -0.31 3.49
N ALA A 8 3.50 0.23 3.55
CA ALA A 8 2.90 0.68 4.81
C ALA A 8 2.74 -0.46 5.83
N TRP A 9 2.56 -1.71 5.37
CA TRP A 9 2.48 -2.86 6.26
C TRP A 9 3.86 -3.19 6.81
N SER A 10 4.86 -3.35 5.94
CA SER A 10 6.19 -3.79 6.37
C SER A 10 6.88 -2.80 7.30
N ILE A 11 6.54 -1.51 7.24
CA ILE A 11 6.96 -0.51 8.23
C ILE A 11 6.50 -0.87 9.65
N GLY A 12 5.24 -1.28 9.83
CA GLY A 12 4.72 -1.67 11.15
C GLY A 12 5.38 -2.92 11.70
N ILE A 13 5.66 -3.90 10.84
CA ILE A 13 6.41 -5.11 11.20
C ILE A 13 7.84 -4.74 11.64
N PHE A 14 8.53 -3.94 10.83
CA PHE A 14 9.91 -3.54 11.10
C PHE A 14 10.07 -2.83 12.44
N PHE A 15 9.22 -1.84 12.75
CA PHE A 15 9.31 -1.12 14.01
C PHE A 15 8.97 -1.98 15.23
N ARG A 16 8.02 -2.91 15.09
CA ARG A 16 7.71 -3.89 16.14
C ARG A 16 8.93 -4.77 16.43
N GLU A 17 9.50 -5.38 15.40
CA GLU A 17 10.65 -6.26 15.55
C GLU A 17 11.87 -5.50 16.08
N LEU A 18 12.13 -4.29 15.59
CA LEU A 18 13.21 -3.43 16.08
C LEU A 18 13.05 -3.11 17.58
N ALA A 19 11.83 -2.83 18.04
CA ALA A 19 11.56 -2.58 19.45
C ALA A 19 11.79 -3.83 20.31
N GLU A 20 11.36 -5.00 19.83
CA GLU A 20 11.58 -6.29 20.51
C GLU A 20 13.08 -6.63 20.61
N PHE A 21 13.82 -6.46 19.51
CA PHE A 21 15.28 -6.63 19.47
C PHE A 21 15.97 -5.70 20.48
N TYR A 22 15.63 -4.43 20.46
CA TYR A 22 16.23 -3.43 21.33
C TYR A 22 15.97 -3.74 22.81
N ALA A 23 14.73 -4.09 23.16
CA ALA A 23 14.34 -4.41 24.53
C ALA A 23 15.09 -5.64 25.07
N ALA A 24 15.17 -6.73 24.30
CA ALA A 24 15.86 -7.94 24.71
C ALA A 24 17.37 -7.72 24.84
N TYR A 25 17.97 -7.03 23.85
CA TYR A 25 19.39 -6.70 23.88
C TYR A 25 19.76 -5.83 25.09
N SER A 26 18.96 -4.80 25.39
CA SER A 26 19.19 -3.91 26.54
C SER A 26 19.13 -4.61 27.90
N GLN A 27 18.48 -5.78 27.97
CA GLN A 27 18.30 -6.58 29.18
C GLN A 27 19.21 -7.81 29.22
N GLY A 28 20.08 -8.01 28.21
CA GLY A 28 20.91 -9.20 28.08
C GLY A 28 20.10 -10.49 27.92
N LYS A 29 18.89 -10.40 27.36
CA LYS A 29 18.00 -11.55 27.12
C LYS A 29 18.14 -12.03 25.67
N ASP A 30 17.90 -13.31 25.48
CA ASP A 30 17.81 -13.89 24.15
C ASP A 30 16.58 -13.38 23.40
N ILE A 31 16.73 -13.21 22.09
CA ILE A 31 15.66 -12.81 21.18
C ILE A 31 15.08 -14.07 20.55
N ASN A 32 13.77 -14.25 20.66
CA ASN A 32 13.06 -15.34 20.00
C ASN A 32 12.04 -14.76 19.01
N LEU A 33 12.51 -14.42 17.82
CA LEU A 33 11.63 -14.11 16.69
C LEU A 33 11.40 -15.36 15.86
N PRO A 34 10.16 -15.58 15.37
CA PRO A 34 9.88 -16.69 14.49
C PRO A 34 10.75 -16.60 13.24
N SER A 35 11.37 -17.71 12.85
CA SER A 35 12.07 -17.76 11.56
C SER A 35 11.06 -17.63 10.42
N PHE A 36 11.39 -16.80 9.44
CA PHE A 36 10.55 -16.66 8.26
C PHE A 36 10.73 -17.86 7.34
N SER A 37 9.66 -18.62 7.14
CA SER A 37 9.64 -19.76 6.21
C SER A 37 9.61 -19.35 4.74
N ILE A 38 9.31 -18.08 4.44
CA ILE A 38 9.21 -17.51 3.10
C ILE A 38 9.92 -16.16 3.10
N GLN A 39 10.82 -15.95 2.15
CA GLN A 39 11.50 -14.66 1.90
C GLN A 39 10.86 -13.92 0.72
N TYR A 40 11.13 -12.63 0.59
CA TYR A 40 10.59 -11.84 -0.53
C TYR A 40 11.04 -12.37 -1.91
N ALA A 41 12.22 -12.98 -1.99
CA ALA A 41 12.70 -13.64 -3.20
C ALA A 41 11.80 -14.81 -3.62
N ASP A 42 11.32 -15.60 -2.66
CA ASP A 42 10.38 -16.70 -2.91
C ASP A 42 9.05 -16.17 -3.41
N TYR A 43 8.55 -15.07 -2.81
CA TYR A 43 7.36 -14.36 -3.30
C TYR A 43 7.52 -13.87 -4.74
N ALA A 44 8.65 -13.25 -5.08
CA ALA A 44 8.91 -12.75 -6.43
C ALA A 44 8.99 -13.88 -7.47
N ALA A 45 9.62 -15.00 -7.10
CA ALA A 45 9.68 -16.19 -7.95
C ALA A 45 8.28 -16.81 -8.15
N TRP A 46 7.50 -16.92 -7.07
CA TRP A 46 6.12 -17.39 -7.12
C TRP A 46 5.24 -16.49 -8.01
N GLN A 47 5.32 -15.16 -7.84
CA GLN A 47 4.52 -14.21 -8.59
C GLN A 47 4.81 -14.32 -10.09
N ARG A 48 6.08 -14.44 -10.47
CA ARG A 48 6.48 -14.63 -11.87
C ARG A 48 5.92 -15.93 -12.45
N LYS A 49 5.95 -17.02 -11.68
CA LYS A 49 5.37 -18.30 -12.11
C LYS A 49 3.85 -18.20 -12.26
N TRP A 50 3.17 -17.54 -11.32
CA TRP A 50 1.72 -17.38 -11.36
C TRP A 50 1.27 -16.49 -12.53
N LEU A 51 1.98 -15.39 -12.79
CA LEU A 51 1.75 -14.51 -13.94
C LEU A 51 2.40 -15.08 -15.21
N SER A 52 2.09 -16.34 -15.52
CA SER A 52 2.48 -16.96 -16.79
C SER A 52 1.29 -17.72 -17.39
N GLY A 53 1.19 -17.71 -18.72
CA GLY A 53 0.15 -18.43 -19.44
C GLY A 53 -1.25 -17.83 -19.28
N GLU A 54 -2.23 -18.68 -18.97
CA GLU A 54 -3.65 -18.28 -18.96
C GLU A 54 -3.98 -17.22 -17.91
N ALA A 55 -3.39 -17.30 -16.72
CA ALA A 55 -3.63 -16.35 -15.65
C ALA A 55 -3.22 -14.92 -16.05
N GLU A 56 -2.04 -14.79 -16.65
CA GLU A 56 -1.56 -13.51 -17.20
C GLU A 56 -2.52 -13.00 -18.30
N GLN A 57 -2.86 -13.87 -19.26
CA GLN A 57 -3.72 -13.48 -20.37
C GLN A 57 -5.10 -13.00 -19.91
N ASN A 58 -5.68 -13.67 -18.92
CA ASN A 58 -6.97 -13.30 -18.33
C ASN A 58 -6.90 -11.93 -17.63
N GLN A 59 -5.85 -11.68 -16.84
CA GLN A 59 -5.63 -10.38 -16.20
C GLN A 59 -5.44 -9.26 -17.23
N VAL A 60 -4.60 -9.48 -18.23
CA VAL A 60 -4.33 -8.49 -19.29
C VAL A 60 -5.60 -8.17 -20.08
N ASN A 61 -6.37 -9.19 -20.48
CA ASN A 61 -7.60 -9.00 -21.24
C ASN A 61 -8.66 -8.24 -20.42
N TYR A 62 -8.81 -8.60 -19.14
CA TYR A 62 -9.72 -7.92 -18.24
C TYR A 62 -9.38 -6.42 -18.12
N TRP A 63 -8.13 -6.09 -17.82
CA TRP A 63 -7.72 -4.69 -17.64
C TRP A 63 -7.75 -3.89 -18.94
N LYS A 64 -7.35 -4.47 -20.07
CA LYS A 64 -7.50 -3.82 -21.39
C LYS A 64 -8.95 -3.47 -21.68
N LYS A 65 -9.89 -4.38 -21.38
CA LYS A 65 -11.33 -4.13 -21.56
C LYS A 65 -11.84 -3.06 -20.60
N LYS A 66 -11.45 -3.13 -19.32
CA LYS A 66 -11.93 -2.20 -18.27
C LYS A 66 -11.42 -0.78 -18.43
N LEU A 67 -10.17 -0.62 -18.87
CA LEU A 67 -9.52 0.68 -19.03
C LEU A 67 -9.70 1.26 -20.45
N LYS A 68 -10.41 0.55 -21.34
CA LYS A 68 -10.64 0.99 -22.72
C LYS A 68 -11.42 2.31 -22.72
N GLY A 69 -10.86 3.31 -23.40
CA GLY A 69 -11.51 4.61 -23.59
C GLY A 69 -11.42 5.55 -22.38
N LEU A 70 -10.65 5.20 -21.35
CA LEU A 70 -10.32 6.16 -20.30
C LEU A 70 -9.42 7.28 -20.86
N PRO A 71 -9.62 8.53 -20.40
CA PRO A 71 -8.76 9.63 -20.80
C PRO A 71 -7.33 9.37 -20.32
N LEU A 72 -6.35 9.76 -21.14
CA LEU A 72 -4.93 9.64 -20.79
C LEU A 72 -4.54 10.55 -19.62
N LEU A 73 -5.27 11.65 -19.45
CA LEU A 73 -5.06 12.64 -18.40
C LEU A 73 -6.39 13.05 -17.80
N LEU A 74 -6.44 13.11 -16.47
CA LEU A 74 -7.57 13.70 -15.76
C LEU A 74 -7.43 15.22 -15.79
N GLU A 75 -8.47 15.92 -16.27
CA GLU A 75 -8.54 17.38 -16.24
C GLU A 75 -8.94 17.83 -14.82
N ILE A 76 -7.95 17.97 -13.96
CA ILE A 76 -8.10 18.58 -12.63
C ILE A 76 -7.74 20.07 -12.76
N PRO A 77 -8.49 21.00 -12.13
CA PRO A 77 -8.05 22.39 -12.03
C PRO A 77 -6.69 22.43 -11.33
N THR A 78 -5.66 22.82 -12.09
CA THR A 78 -4.29 22.94 -11.61
C THR A 78 -3.88 24.40 -11.66
N ASP A 79 -3.08 24.83 -10.68
CA ASP A 79 -2.58 26.20 -10.63
C ASP A 79 -1.58 26.49 -11.76
N TYR A 80 -0.90 25.44 -12.25
CA TYR A 80 0.14 25.51 -13.27
C TYR A 80 0.04 24.35 -14.27
N PRO A 81 0.41 24.57 -15.55
CA PRO A 81 0.46 23.50 -16.54
C PRO A 81 1.48 22.42 -16.14
N ARG A 82 1.21 21.17 -16.55
CA ARG A 82 2.11 20.04 -16.31
C ARG A 82 3.46 20.28 -17.03
N PRO A 83 4.60 20.24 -16.32
CA PRO A 83 5.91 20.40 -16.96
C PRO A 83 6.26 19.16 -17.80
N PRO A 84 7.09 19.30 -18.85
CA PRO A 84 7.53 18.17 -19.68
C PRO A 84 8.45 17.19 -18.91
N VAL A 85 9.08 17.64 -17.83
CA VAL A 85 9.92 16.82 -16.95
C VAL A 85 9.38 16.90 -15.53
N GLN A 86 9.14 15.74 -14.92
CA GLN A 86 8.66 15.65 -13.54
C GLN A 86 9.79 15.99 -12.56
N THR A 87 9.52 16.90 -11.62
CA THR A 87 10.49 17.35 -10.61
C THR A 87 10.45 16.55 -9.31
N PHE A 88 9.42 15.72 -9.12
CA PHE A 88 9.12 14.96 -7.90
C PHE A 88 8.96 15.82 -6.62
N GLN A 89 8.92 17.14 -6.74
CA GLN A 89 8.64 18.04 -5.64
C GLN A 89 7.14 18.03 -5.34
N GLY A 90 6.80 17.75 -4.09
CA GLY A 90 5.43 17.74 -3.60
C GLY A 90 5.39 18.10 -2.12
N THR A 91 4.21 18.45 -1.64
CA THR A 91 3.93 18.68 -0.22
C THR A 91 2.78 17.80 0.23
N HIS A 92 2.68 17.59 1.53
CA HIS A 92 1.58 16.84 2.14
C HIS A 92 0.73 17.80 2.98
N GLN A 93 -0.56 17.84 2.70
CA GLN A 93 -1.54 18.53 3.54
C GLN A 93 -2.38 17.48 4.28
N SER A 94 -2.22 17.43 5.59
CA SER A 94 -3.02 16.55 6.45
C SER A 94 -4.30 17.24 6.88
N PHE A 95 -5.38 16.45 6.97
CA PHE A 95 -6.64 16.85 7.58
C PHE A 95 -7.25 15.65 8.31
N SER A 96 -8.15 15.91 9.26
CA SER A 96 -8.84 14.90 10.03
C SER A 96 -10.35 15.05 9.88
N LEU A 97 -11.07 13.94 9.72
CA LEU A 97 -12.51 13.92 9.85
C LEU A 97 -12.85 13.96 11.35
N ASN A 98 -13.80 14.80 11.75
CA ASN A 98 -14.25 14.81 13.14
C ASN A 98 -14.94 13.48 13.50
N GLN A 99 -15.14 13.24 14.80
CA GLN A 99 -15.66 11.97 15.29
C GLN A 99 -17.08 11.68 14.79
N GLU A 100 -17.93 12.71 14.72
CA GLU A 100 -19.31 12.58 14.24
C GLU A 100 -19.36 12.16 12.76
N LEU A 101 -18.62 12.86 11.90
CA LEU A 101 -18.52 12.55 10.48
C LEU A 101 -17.92 11.16 10.24
N SER A 102 -16.89 10.81 11.00
CA SER A 102 -16.27 9.47 10.96
C SER A 102 -17.27 8.38 11.33
N LYS A 103 -18.10 8.61 12.36
CA LYS A 103 -19.14 7.66 12.77
C LYS A 103 -20.22 7.53 11.70
N ASN A 104 -20.69 8.65 11.16
CA ASN A 104 -21.74 8.66 10.14
C ASN A 104 -21.28 7.97 8.85
N LEU A 105 -20.04 8.21 8.42
CA LEU A 105 -19.43 7.52 7.28
C LEU A 105 -19.36 6.00 7.51
N ASN A 106 -18.89 5.57 8.68
CA ASN A 106 -18.81 4.15 9.01
C ASN A 106 -20.18 3.46 9.02
N ASN A 107 -21.21 4.13 9.54
CA ASN A 107 -22.58 3.60 9.51
C ASN A 107 -23.09 3.45 8.07
N PHE A 108 -22.93 4.48 7.24
CA PHE A 108 -23.32 4.46 5.83
C PHE A 108 -22.67 3.32 5.05
N LEU A 109 -21.38 3.07 5.29
CA LEU A 109 -20.64 2.00 4.62
C LEU A 109 -21.11 0.62 5.05
N LYS A 110 -21.40 0.41 6.34
CA LYS A 110 -21.97 -0.85 6.85
C LYS A 110 -23.32 -1.16 6.22
N GLU A 111 -24.19 -0.15 6.12
CA GLU A 111 -25.51 -0.30 5.49
C GLU A 111 -25.42 -0.71 4.01
N ARG A 112 -24.36 -0.26 3.30
CA ARG A 112 -24.16 -0.54 1.88
C ARG A 112 -23.16 -1.66 1.57
N VAL A 113 -22.65 -2.35 2.60
CA VAL A 113 -21.63 -3.40 2.46
C VAL A 113 -20.40 -2.89 1.69
N LEU A 114 -19.99 -1.66 1.97
CA LEU A 114 -18.78 -1.04 1.43
C LEU A 114 -17.68 -1.06 2.51
N LEU A 115 -16.43 -1.18 2.09
CA LEU A 115 -15.26 -1.13 2.98
C LEU A 115 -14.67 0.29 2.98
N CYS A 116 -14.49 0.93 4.15
CA CYS A 116 -13.48 2.00 4.28
C CYS A 116 -12.16 1.37 4.69
N LEU A 117 -11.11 1.61 3.92
CA LEU A 117 -9.73 1.45 4.37
C LEU A 117 -9.26 2.77 5.00
N CYS A 118 -9.90 3.12 6.12
CA CYS A 118 -9.51 4.27 6.91
C CYS A 118 -8.46 3.79 7.94
N TYR A 119 -7.17 3.81 7.59
CA TYR A 119 -6.10 3.57 8.56
C TYR A 119 -6.12 4.71 9.57
N SER A 120 -6.42 4.38 10.82
CA SER A 120 -6.43 5.29 11.98
C SER A 120 -5.15 5.09 12.77
#